data_AF-A0AAE3HDP7-F1
#
_entry.id   AF-A0AAE3HDP7-F1
#
_cell.length_a   1.000
_cell.length_b   1.000
_cell.length_c   1.000
_cell.angle_alpha   90.00
_cell.angle_beta   90.00
_cell.angle_gamma   90.00
#
_symmetry.space_group_name_H-M   'P 1'
#
loop_
_entity.id
_entity.type
_entity.pdbx_description
1 polymer ?
#
loop_
_entity_poly.entity_id
_entity_poly.type
_entity_poly.pdbx_seq_one_letter_code
_entity_poly.pdbx_strand_id
1 'polypeptide(L)'
;MKKSKTLKIVAGTVGILLILAILFITNAFVGNPLSAMMANRAAQRYIDQHYASLDLELDKATYNFKDGMYMIRAKSTTSIDTHFSIYYARGKVQRDDYENYVLDGFNTWERLSKEYSHLAKEIISKELGYEDNNTMVIYDMDEHGNYSNLLELDMKFDKSLPIDAEVTLRLELQNHSLEEITKIVTKAHKAFVNAGCHFNKYGLFSESNNTMIMIGEITPEDIEGGQLLDLLKEAHKHQEDENYKGDITVVIRKIK
;
A
#
# COMPACT_ATOMS: atom_id res chain seq x y z
N MET A 1 -41.22 -51.47 -11.95
CA MET A 1 -39.74 -51.54 -12.01
C MET A 1 -39.03 -50.42 -12.81
N LYS A 2 -39.72 -49.44 -13.45
CA LYS A 2 -39.08 -48.39 -14.28
C LYS A 2 -38.67 -47.10 -13.54
N LYS A 3 -39.48 -46.62 -12.57
CA LYS A 3 -39.24 -45.32 -11.86
C LYS A 3 -37.88 -45.22 -11.15
N SER A 4 -37.36 -46.31 -10.57
CA SER A 4 -36.07 -46.29 -9.86
C SER A 4 -34.86 -46.21 -10.80
N LYS A 5 -34.97 -46.71 -12.03
CA LYS A 5 -33.90 -46.58 -13.03
C LYS A 5 -33.86 -45.16 -13.61
N THR A 6 -35.01 -44.56 -13.90
CA THR A 6 -35.08 -43.17 -14.37
C THR A 6 -34.57 -42.19 -13.32
N LEU A 7 -34.94 -42.37 -12.05
CA LEU A 7 -34.47 -41.51 -10.96
C LEU A 7 -32.95 -41.60 -10.77
N LYS A 8 -32.36 -42.79 -10.90
CA LYS A 8 -30.89 -42.98 -10.86
C LYS A 8 -30.18 -42.28 -12.03
N ILE A 9 -30.75 -42.32 -13.23
CA ILE A 9 -30.20 -41.62 -14.40
C ILE A 9 -30.27 -40.11 -14.19
N VAL A 10 -31.42 -39.58 -13.75
CA VAL A 10 -31.58 -38.15 -13.46
C VAL A 10 -30.62 -37.69 -12.37
N ALA A 11 -30.50 -38.43 -11.27
CA ALA A 11 -29.55 -38.12 -10.20
C ALA A 11 -28.10 -38.14 -10.69
N GLY A 12 -27.73 -39.11 -11.53
CA GLY A 12 -26.41 -39.16 -12.16
C GLY A 12 -26.13 -37.95 -13.05
N THR A 13 -27.08 -37.57 -13.91
CA THR A 13 -26.96 -36.38 -14.77
C THR A 13 -26.84 -35.10 -13.96
N VAL A 14 -27.67 -34.92 -12.93
CA VAL A 14 -27.60 -33.76 -12.03
C VAL A 14 -26.24 -33.72 -11.31
N GLY A 15 -25.76 -34.87 -10.82
CA GLY A 15 -24.44 -34.96 -10.20
C GLY A 15 -23.31 -34.53 -11.14
N ILE A 16 -23.33 -34.97 -12.40
CA ILE A 16 -22.35 -34.56 -13.41
C ILE A 16 -22.44 -33.06 -13.69
N LEU A 17 -23.65 -32.51 -13.86
CA LEU A 17 -23.85 -31.08 -14.09
C LEU A 17 -23.34 -30.23 -12.91
N LEU A 18 -23.56 -30.69 -11.67
CA LEU A 18 -23.03 -30.02 -10.48
C LEU A 18 -21.50 -30.04 -10.46
N ILE A 19 -20.87 -31.17 -10.79
CA ILE A 19 -19.42 -31.27 -10.88
C ILE A 19 -18.88 -30.32 -11.96
N LEU A 20 -19.50 -30.28 -13.15
CA LEU A 20 -19.10 -29.38 -14.23
C LEU A 20 -19.30 -27.91 -13.85
N ALA A 21 -20.39 -27.57 -13.16
CA ALA A 21 -20.63 -26.23 -12.67
C ALA A 21 -19.59 -25.80 -11.62
N ILE A 22 -19.25 -26.68 -10.68
CA ILE A 22 -18.20 -26.43 -9.68
C ILE A 22 -16.86 -26.23 -10.39
N LEU A 23 -16.48 -27.10 -11.34
CA LEU A 23 -15.23 -26.94 -12.10
C LEU A 23 -15.19 -25.64 -12.90
N PHE A 24 -16.30 -25.24 -13.52
CA PHE A 24 -16.42 -23.99 -14.24
C PHE A 24 -16.21 -22.78 -13.32
N ILE A 25 -16.88 -22.79 -12.15
CA ILE A 25 -16.76 -21.74 -11.14
C ILE A 25 -15.32 -21.71 -10.59
N THR A 26 -14.77 -22.85 -10.17
CA THR A 26 -13.39 -22.92 -9.66
C THR A 26 -12.39 -22.40 -10.68
N ASN A 27 -12.56 -22.75 -11.96
CA ASN A 27 -11.70 -22.23 -13.03
C ASN A 27 -11.82 -20.71 -13.19
N ALA A 28 -13.00 -20.12 -13.00
CA ALA A 28 -13.20 -18.67 -13.07
C ALA A 28 -12.50 -17.91 -11.92
N PHE A 29 -12.32 -18.55 -10.76
CA PHE A 29 -11.67 -17.96 -9.58
C PHE A 29 -10.17 -18.26 -9.45
N VAL A 30 -9.75 -19.46 -9.85
CA VAL A 30 -8.37 -19.97 -9.65
C VAL A 30 -7.57 -19.99 -10.95
N GLY A 31 -8.25 -19.90 -12.10
CA GLY A 31 -7.65 -20.06 -13.41
C GLY A 31 -7.48 -21.53 -13.83
N ASN A 32 -7.04 -21.70 -15.06
CA ASN A 32 -6.71 -22.97 -15.70
C ASN A 32 -5.18 -23.21 -15.63
N PRO A 33 -4.71 -24.33 -15.07
CA PRO A 33 -3.30 -24.70 -15.05
C PRO A 33 -2.62 -24.69 -16.43
N LEU A 34 -3.33 -25.07 -17.50
CA LEU A 34 -2.78 -25.02 -18.86
C LEU A 34 -2.51 -23.58 -19.31
N SER A 35 -3.43 -22.67 -18.99
CA SER A 35 -3.25 -21.25 -19.26
C SER A 35 -2.11 -20.65 -18.45
N ALA A 36 -1.93 -21.06 -17.19
CA ALA A 36 -0.78 -20.66 -16.37
C ALA A 36 0.56 -21.11 -16.98
N MET A 37 0.64 -22.36 -17.47
CA MET A 37 1.85 -22.85 -18.17
C MET A 37 2.14 -22.05 -19.45
N MET A 38 1.10 -21.74 -20.24
CA MET A 38 1.24 -20.88 -21.42
C MET A 38 1.68 -19.47 -21.06
N ALA A 39 1.14 -18.92 -19.97
CA ALA A 39 1.48 -17.60 -19.46
C ALA A 39 2.98 -17.51 -19.08
N ASN A 40 3.50 -18.49 -18.33
CA ASN A 40 4.93 -18.55 -18.00
C ASN A 40 5.82 -18.60 -19.25
N ARG A 41 5.48 -19.43 -20.23
CA ARG A 41 6.25 -19.51 -21.49
C ARG A 41 6.17 -18.22 -22.30
N ALA A 42 5.01 -17.56 -22.31
CA ALA A 42 4.84 -16.29 -22.98
C ALA A 42 5.64 -15.17 -22.28
N ALA A 43 5.61 -15.13 -20.95
CA ALA A 43 6.39 -14.19 -20.15
C ALA A 43 7.90 -14.40 -20.36
N GLN A 44 8.39 -15.64 -20.37
CA GLN A 44 9.80 -15.93 -20.66
C GLN A 44 10.23 -15.37 -22.01
N ARG A 45 9.47 -15.69 -23.08
CA ARG A 45 9.79 -15.15 -24.41
C ARG A 45 9.72 -13.63 -24.46
N TYR A 46 8.80 -13.03 -23.71
CA TYR A 46 8.64 -11.58 -23.65
C TYR A 46 9.86 -10.91 -23.01
N ILE A 47 10.34 -11.42 -21.87
CA ILE A 47 11.56 -10.88 -21.25
C ILE A 47 12.79 -11.13 -22.11
N ASP A 48 12.92 -12.29 -22.76
CA ASP A 48 14.04 -12.59 -23.66
C ASP A 48 14.08 -11.64 -24.86
N GLN A 49 12.93 -11.07 -25.27
CA GLN A 49 12.82 -10.16 -26.41
C GLN A 49 13.00 -8.70 -26.02
N HIS A 50 12.44 -8.28 -24.88
CA HIS A 50 12.34 -6.87 -24.50
C HIS A 50 13.36 -6.46 -23.42
N TYR A 51 13.80 -7.41 -22.59
CA TYR A 51 14.56 -7.16 -21.37
C TYR A 51 15.76 -8.11 -21.22
N ALA A 52 16.29 -8.61 -22.33
CA ALA A 52 17.36 -9.62 -22.34
C ALA A 52 18.62 -9.20 -21.57
N SER A 53 18.90 -7.89 -21.50
CA SER A 53 20.05 -7.33 -20.79
C SER A 53 19.88 -7.29 -19.27
N LEU A 54 18.67 -7.48 -18.75
CA LEU A 54 18.36 -7.32 -17.32
C LEU A 54 18.48 -8.62 -16.51
N ASP A 55 18.74 -9.76 -17.16
CA ASP A 55 18.92 -11.09 -16.53
C ASP A 55 17.86 -11.40 -15.45
N LEU A 56 16.59 -11.31 -15.84
CA LEU A 56 15.45 -11.38 -14.93
C LEU A 56 15.04 -12.83 -14.62
N GLU A 57 14.77 -13.10 -13.34
CA GLU A 57 14.09 -14.31 -12.90
C GLU A 57 12.56 -14.12 -12.92
N LEU A 58 11.84 -15.16 -13.34
CA LEU A 58 10.39 -15.18 -13.35
C LEU A 58 9.81 -16.09 -12.26
N ASP A 59 8.88 -15.55 -11.47
CA ASP A 59 8.05 -16.36 -10.59
C ASP A 59 6.99 -17.15 -11.38
N LYS A 60 6.29 -18.08 -10.72
CA LYS A 60 5.18 -18.80 -11.36
C LYS A 60 3.98 -17.88 -11.57
N ALA A 61 3.34 -18.01 -12.73
CA ALA A 61 2.07 -17.36 -13.03
C ALA A 61 1.01 -17.60 -11.96
N THR A 62 0.45 -16.52 -11.43
CA THR A 62 -0.69 -16.51 -10.52
C THR A 62 -1.90 -15.90 -11.22
N TYR A 63 -3.09 -16.44 -10.98
CA TYR A 63 -4.30 -15.92 -11.61
C TYR A 63 -4.95 -14.86 -10.72
N ASN A 64 -5.22 -13.69 -11.29
CA ASN A 64 -5.98 -12.64 -10.65
C ASN A 64 -7.41 -12.62 -11.24
N PHE A 65 -8.37 -13.08 -10.44
CA PHE A 65 -9.77 -13.16 -10.85
C PHE A 65 -10.44 -11.80 -11.07
N LYS A 66 -9.94 -10.72 -10.43
CA LYS A 66 -10.52 -9.37 -10.58
C LYS A 66 -10.34 -8.86 -12.00
N ASP A 67 -9.18 -9.10 -12.57
CA ASP A 67 -8.80 -8.63 -13.91
C ASP A 67 -8.94 -9.72 -14.98
N GLY A 68 -9.13 -10.97 -14.56
CA GLY A 68 -9.21 -12.13 -15.45
C GLY A 68 -7.89 -12.43 -16.16
N MET A 69 -6.75 -12.12 -15.52
CA MET A 69 -5.41 -12.24 -16.11
C MET A 69 -4.48 -13.09 -15.25
N TYR A 70 -3.47 -13.68 -15.88
CA TYR A 70 -2.32 -14.22 -15.17
C TYR A 70 -1.29 -13.13 -14.97
N MET A 71 -0.75 -13.05 -13.76
CA MET A 71 0.32 -12.15 -13.37
C MET A 71 1.59 -12.98 -13.12
N ILE A 72 2.69 -12.56 -13.71
CA ILE A 72 4.01 -13.17 -13.55
C ILE A 72 4.94 -12.07 -13.04
N ARG A 73 5.57 -12.26 -11.89
CA ARG A 73 6.55 -11.31 -11.38
C ARG A 73 7.91 -11.59 -12.02
N ALA A 74 8.52 -10.56 -12.58
CA ALA A 74 9.90 -10.54 -13.03
C ALA A 74 10.75 -9.76 -12.02
N LYS A 75 11.96 -10.25 -11.71
CA LYS A 75 12.87 -9.60 -10.75
C LYS A 75 14.32 -9.78 -11.17
N SER A 76 15.13 -8.75 -10.95
CA SER A 76 16.58 -8.86 -11.03
C SER A 76 17.12 -9.61 -9.81
N THR A 77 18.22 -10.34 -10.00
CA THR A 77 18.99 -10.94 -8.90
C THR A 77 20.03 -9.98 -8.31
N THR A 78 20.30 -8.87 -9.00
CA THR A 78 21.36 -7.90 -8.65
C THR A 78 20.82 -6.56 -8.17
N SER A 79 19.55 -6.27 -8.43
CA SER A 79 18.88 -5.02 -8.06
C SER A 79 17.60 -5.34 -7.29
N ILE A 80 17.50 -4.84 -6.06
CA ILE A 80 16.30 -5.00 -5.21
C ILE A 80 15.14 -4.18 -5.76
N ASP A 81 15.42 -3.07 -6.45
CA ASP A 81 14.40 -2.18 -7.01
C ASP A 81 13.99 -2.54 -8.46
N THR A 82 14.67 -3.50 -9.09
CA THR A 82 14.29 -3.97 -10.43
C THR A 82 13.35 -5.16 -10.32
N HIS A 83 12.07 -4.89 -10.11
CA HIS A 83 11.02 -5.90 -10.21
C HIS A 83 9.68 -5.35 -10.70
N PHE A 84 8.96 -6.12 -11.49
CA PHE A 84 7.68 -5.69 -12.07
C PHE A 84 6.82 -6.90 -12.44
N SER A 85 5.56 -6.64 -12.75
CA SER A 85 4.62 -7.68 -13.15
C SER A 85 4.38 -7.67 -14.65
N ILE A 86 4.25 -8.86 -15.23
CA ILE A 86 3.86 -9.10 -16.62
C ILE A 86 2.46 -9.72 -16.61
N TYR A 87 1.55 -9.15 -17.39
CA TYR A 87 0.15 -9.57 -17.41
C TYR A 87 -0.17 -10.31 -18.70
N TYR A 88 -0.68 -11.53 -18.57
CA TYR A 88 -1.02 -12.41 -19.66
C TYR A 88 -2.51 -12.74 -19.66
N ALA A 89 -3.14 -12.56 -20.82
CA ALA A 89 -4.52 -12.96 -21.06
C ALA A 89 -4.73 -13.22 -22.56
N ARG A 90 -5.82 -13.91 -22.93
CA ARG A 90 -6.24 -14.07 -24.34
C ARG A 90 -5.11 -14.54 -25.29
N GLY A 91 -4.22 -15.41 -24.80
CA GLY A 91 -3.15 -15.99 -25.62
C GLY A 91 -1.87 -15.16 -25.75
N LYS A 92 -1.77 -13.97 -25.15
CA LYS A 92 -0.60 -13.08 -25.27
C LYS A 92 -0.35 -12.22 -24.03
N VAL A 93 0.87 -11.68 -23.92
CA VAL A 93 1.18 -10.60 -22.97
C VAL A 93 0.38 -9.36 -23.36
N GLN A 94 -0.28 -8.73 -22.38
CA GLN A 94 -1.13 -7.56 -22.55
C GLN A 94 -0.39 -6.27 -22.20
N ARG A 95 0.40 -6.31 -21.12
CA ARG A 95 1.19 -5.20 -20.58
C ARG A 95 2.21 -5.73 -19.59
N ASP A 96 3.13 -4.87 -19.19
CA ASP A 96 3.97 -5.03 -18.01
C ASP A 96 4.01 -3.72 -17.22
N ASP A 97 4.58 -3.76 -16.02
CA ASP A 97 4.72 -2.60 -15.14
C ASP A 97 6.16 -2.05 -15.08
N TYR A 98 7.07 -2.42 -16.00
CA TYR A 98 8.49 -2.06 -15.95
C TYR A 98 8.71 -0.54 -15.92
N GLU A 99 8.02 0.20 -16.79
CA GLU A 99 8.11 1.67 -16.85
C GLU A 99 7.79 2.28 -15.47
N ASN A 100 6.58 2.03 -14.96
CA ASN A 100 6.11 2.65 -13.72
C ASN A 100 6.87 2.16 -12.48
N TYR A 101 7.22 0.87 -12.41
CA TYR A 101 7.79 0.28 -11.20
C TYR A 101 9.31 0.47 -11.12
N VAL A 102 9.99 0.44 -12.26
CA VAL A 102 11.46 0.49 -12.33
C VAL A 102 11.95 1.83 -12.86
N LEU A 103 11.49 2.28 -14.04
CA LEU A 103 12.02 3.51 -14.65
C LEU A 103 11.53 4.77 -13.93
N ASP A 104 10.26 4.81 -13.54
CA ASP A 104 9.68 5.91 -12.77
C ASP A 104 10.04 5.84 -11.27
N GLY A 105 10.78 4.81 -10.84
CA GLY A 105 11.35 4.71 -9.50
C GLY A 105 10.37 4.34 -8.38
N PHE A 106 9.16 3.87 -8.69
CA PHE A 106 8.17 3.51 -7.66
C PHE A 106 8.69 2.45 -6.68
N ASN A 107 9.41 1.41 -7.14
CA ASN A 107 9.98 0.41 -6.24
C ASN A 107 10.98 1.02 -5.25
N THR A 108 11.87 1.87 -5.75
CA THR A 108 12.85 2.59 -4.93
C THR A 108 12.14 3.46 -3.91
N TRP A 109 11.18 4.28 -4.33
CA TRP A 109 10.39 5.12 -3.45
C TRP A 109 9.64 4.33 -2.38
N GLU A 110 8.98 3.22 -2.76
CA GLU A 110 8.22 2.39 -1.84
C GLU A 110 9.13 1.77 -0.79
N ARG A 111 10.31 1.27 -1.22
CA ARG A 111 11.33 0.71 -0.33
C ARG A 111 11.87 1.78 0.63
N LEU A 112 12.27 2.94 0.13
CA LEU A 112 12.79 4.02 0.97
C LEU A 112 11.75 4.53 1.98
N SER A 113 10.49 4.65 1.58
CA SER A 113 9.38 4.99 2.48
C SER A 113 9.18 3.92 3.58
N LYS A 114 9.32 2.63 3.25
CA LYS A 114 9.28 1.53 4.23
C LYS A 114 10.46 1.57 5.20
N GLU A 115 11.66 1.83 4.71
CA GLU A 115 12.87 1.97 5.54
C GLU A 115 12.74 3.17 6.49
N TYR A 116 12.25 4.31 6.01
CA TYR A 116 12.00 5.48 6.86
C TYR A 116 10.87 5.22 7.87
N SER A 117 9.81 4.52 7.46
CA SER A 117 8.73 4.09 8.36
C SER A 117 9.27 3.22 9.50
N HIS A 118 10.19 2.30 9.22
CA HIS A 118 10.80 1.44 10.23
C HIS A 118 11.55 2.28 11.29
N LEU A 119 12.39 3.21 10.84
CA LEU A 119 13.08 4.15 11.73
C LEU A 119 12.09 4.99 12.57
N ALA A 120 11.03 5.50 11.95
CA ALA A 120 10.02 6.29 12.65
C ALA A 120 9.30 5.47 13.73
N LYS A 121 8.96 4.21 13.43
CA LYS A 121 8.34 3.28 14.40
C LYS A 121 9.25 3.04 15.61
N GLU A 122 10.54 2.81 15.39
CA GLU A 122 11.51 2.61 16.47
C GLU A 122 11.62 3.85 17.37
N ILE A 123 11.65 5.05 16.79
CA ILE A 123 11.68 6.32 17.55
C ILE A 123 10.41 6.45 18.40
N ILE A 124 9.24 6.19 17.82
CA ILE A 124 7.96 6.30 18.53
C ILE A 124 7.83 5.26 19.65
N SER A 125 8.28 4.02 19.42
CA SER A 125 8.34 3.00 20.47
C SER A 125 9.24 3.47 21.61
N LYS A 126 10.48 3.83 21.33
CA LYS A 126 11.48 4.17 22.33
C LYS A 126 11.18 5.44 23.12
N GLU A 127 10.78 6.51 22.43
CA GLU A 127 10.66 7.84 23.03
C GLU A 127 9.26 8.14 23.58
N LEU A 128 8.22 7.49 23.04
CA LEU A 128 6.82 7.71 23.45
C LEU A 128 6.18 6.48 24.10
N GLY A 129 6.81 5.30 24.06
CA GLY A 129 6.33 4.08 24.71
C GLY A 129 5.25 3.32 23.95
N TYR A 130 5.09 3.58 22.64
CA TYR A 130 4.13 2.86 21.80
C TYR A 130 4.81 1.70 21.06
N GLU A 131 5.05 0.59 21.76
CA GLU A 131 5.79 -0.57 21.23
C GLU A 131 5.14 -1.17 19.97
N ASP A 132 3.82 -1.33 19.97
CA ASP A 132 3.07 -1.96 18.86
C ASP A 132 2.56 -0.94 17.82
N ASN A 133 3.26 0.20 17.67
CA ASN A 133 2.82 1.25 16.75
C ASN A 133 2.97 0.86 15.27
N ASN A 134 2.10 1.43 14.44
CA ASN A 134 2.12 1.24 12.99
C ASN A 134 2.45 2.53 12.24
N THR A 135 3.27 3.41 12.84
CA THR A 135 3.67 4.69 12.23
C THR A 135 4.21 4.47 10.81
N MET A 136 3.78 5.31 9.88
CA MET A 136 4.17 5.24 8.48
C MET A 136 4.77 6.56 8.05
N VAL A 137 5.77 6.48 7.17
CA VAL A 137 6.35 7.61 6.48
C VAL A 137 6.16 7.38 5.00
N ILE A 138 5.76 8.44 4.30
CA ILE A 138 5.61 8.46 2.85
C ILE A 138 6.37 9.68 2.34
N TYR A 139 7.26 9.48 1.38
CA TYR A 139 7.79 10.61 0.62
C TYR A 139 6.69 11.16 -0.29
N ASP A 140 6.44 12.47 -0.22
CA ASP A 140 5.46 13.13 -1.05
C ASP A 140 5.87 13.00 -2.52
N MET A 141 4.97 12.42 -3.31
CA MET A 141 5.10 12.32 -4.75
C MET A 141 4.07 13.27 -5.32
N ASP A 142 4.50 14.45 -5.76
CA ASP A 142 3.63 15.37 -6.47
C ASP A 142 3.01 14.67 -7.71
N GLU A 143 1.82 15.12 -8.10
CA GLU A 143 1.11 14.61 -9.29
C GLU A 143 1.87 14.88 -10.61
N HIS A 144 3.03 15.56 -10.56
CA HIS A 144 3.87 15.93 -11.70
C HIS A 144 5.15 15.08 -11.80
N GLY A 145 5.44 14.25 -10.79
CA GLY A 145 6.02 12.92 -10.86
C GLY A 145 7.33 12.77 -11.61
N ASN A 146 8.20 13.78 -11.66
CA ASN A 146 9.51 13.63 -12.32
C ASN A 146 10.66 13.57 -11.31
N TYR A 147 10.66 12.49 -10.53
CA TYR A 147 11.69 12.19 -9.51
C TYR A 147 12.71 11.16 -9.97
N SER A 148 12.62 10.70 -11.22
CA SER A 148 13.62 9.84 -11.87
C SER A 148 15.05 10.41 -11.76
N ASN A 149 15.19 11.73 -11.59
CA ASN A 149 16.48 12.39 -11.41
C ASN A 149 16.99 12.39 -9.95
N LEU A 150 16.14 12.12 -8.95
CA LEU A 150 16.51 12.10 -7.53
C LEU A 150 16.61 10.68 -6.97
N LEU A 151 15.91 9.74 -7.58
CA LEU A 151 15.91 8.34 -7.18
C LEU A 151 16.77 7.53 -8.14
N GLU A 152 17.76 6.84 -7.59
CA GLU A 152 18.55 5.84 -8.31
C GLU A 152 18.17 4.45 -7.82
N LEU A 153 18.11 3.48 -8.73
CA LEU A 153 17.90 2.08 -8.37
C LEU A 153 18.96 1.64 -7.37
N ASP A 154 18.53 0.90 -6.34
CA ASP A 154 19.37 0.33 -5.29
C ASP A 154 20.10 1.37 -4.42
N MET A 155 19.69 2.65 -4.49
CA MET A 155 20.26 3.66 -3.62
C MET A 155 19.99 3.32 -2.15
N LYS A 156 20.97 3.65 -1.30
CA LYS A 156 20.86 3.45 0.14
C LYS A 156 19.87 4.45 0.71
N PHE A 157 19.14 4.03 1.73
CA PHE A 157 18.29 4.94 2.48
C PHE A 157 19.09 6.06 3.13
N ASP A 158 18.58 7.27 2.94
CA ASP A 158 19.09 8.50 3.51
C ASP A 158 17.90 9.39 3.91
N LYS A 159 17.77 9.66 5.20
CA LYS A 159 16.71 10.53 5.73
C LYS A 159 16.91 12.01 5.39
N SER A 160 18.06 12.38 4.80
CA SER A 160 18.38 13.73 4.33
C SER A 160 18.09 13.94 2.84
N LEU A 161 17.45 12.97 2.18
CA LEU A 161 16.99 13.15 0.80
C LEU A 161 16.18 14.44 0.65
N PRO A 162 16.41 15.22 -0.42
CA PRO A 162 15.72 16.48 -0.66
C PRO A 162 14.33 16.22 -1.26
N ILE A 163 13.56 15.33 -0.62
CA ILE A 163 12.21 14.96 -1.00
C ILE A 163 11.35 15.15 0.25
N ASP A 164 10.25 15.89 0.09
CA ASP A 164 9.34 16.14 1.18
C ASP A 164 8.77 14.82 1.71
N ALA A 165 8.60 14.72 3.02
CA ALA A 165 8.14 13.50 3.68
C ALA A 165 7.02 13.80 4.66
N GLU A 166 5.98 12.97 4.62
CA GLU A 166 4.88 12.98 5.58
C GLU A 166 5.00 11.79 6.53
N VAL A 167 4.76 12.03 7.82
CA VAL A 167 4.65 10.97 8.82
C VAL A 167 3.23 10.86 9.35
N THR A 168 2.62 9.68 9.27
CA THR A 168 1.35 9.37 9.93
C THR A 168 1.61 8.52 11.18
N LEU A 169 1.34 9.08 12.35
CA LEU A 169 1.35 8.36 13.62
C LEU A 169 0.14 7.43 13.67
N ARG A 170 0.34 6.11 13.62
CA ARG A 170 -0.74 5.12 13.77
C ARG A 170 -0.62 4.44 15.13
N LEU A 171 -1.42 4.93 16.07
CA LEU A 171 -1.30 4.62 17.50
C LEU A 171 -2.62 4.10 18.05
N GLU A 172 -2.56 3.26 19.08
CA GLU A 172 -3.73 2.93 19.90
C GLU A 172 -3.83 3.90 21.08
N LEU A 173 -4.68 4.92 20.95
CA LEU A 173 -4.85 5.93 21.99
C LEU A 173 -5.88 5.50 23.04
N GLN A 174 -5.57 5.70 24.32
CA GLN A 174 -6.54 5.50 25.40
C GLN A 174 -7.39 6.77 25.65
N ASN A 175 -6.80 7.94 25.42
CA ASN A 175 -7.47 9.24 25.53
C ASN A 175 -7.50 9.92 24.16
N HIS A 176 -8.72 10.29 23.74
CA HIS A 176 -9.04 10.85 22.44
C HIS A 176 -9.22 12.37 22.46
N SER A 177 -8.91 13.05 23.58
CA SER A 177 -9.02 14.49 23.67
C SER A 177 -8.00 15.20 22.79
N LEU A 178 -8.39 16.35 22.22
CA LEU A 178 -7.50 17.16 21.38
C LEU A 178 -6.25 17.63 22.14
N GLU A 179 -6.35 17.81 23.46
CA GLU A 179 -5.21 18.11 24.33
C GLU A 179 -4.17 16.99 24.36
N GLU A 180 -4.60 15.73 24.49
CA GLU A 180 -3.66 14.60 24.51
C GLU A 180 -3.08 14.36 23.12
N ILE A 181 -3.88 14.49 22.07
CA ILE A 181 -3.42 14.45 20.67
C ILE A 181 -2.34 15.49 20.43
N THR A 182 -2.59 16.75 20.79
CA THR A 182 -1.63 17.86 20.62
C THR A 182 -0.30 17.51 21.29
N LYS A 183 -0.37 17.01 22.52
CA LYS A 183 0.80 16.62 23.31
C LYS A 183 1.56 15.45 22.66
N ILE A 184 0.87 14.45 22.13
CA ILE A 184 1.48 13.31 21.44
C ILE A 184 2.19 13.76 20.17
N VAL A 185 1.51 14.52 19.31
CA VAL A 185 2.08 15.03 18.05
C VAL A 185 3.31 15.91 18.34
N THR A 186 3.21 16.80 19.34
CA THR A 186 4.34 17.65 19.76
C THR A 186 5.53 16.83 20.27
N LYS A 187 5.28 15.77 21.05
CA LYS A 187 6.34 14.87 21.53
C LYS A 187 6.99 14.09 20.39
N ALA A 188 6.18 13.56 19.47
CA ALA A 188 6.65 12.83 18.31
C ALA A 188 7.53 13.72 17.43
N HIS A 189 7.08 14.93 17.12
CA HIS A 189 7.87 15.91 16.36
C HIS A 189 9.24 16.17 17.01
N LYS A 190 9.29 16.44 18.32
CA LYS A 190 10.55 16.62 19.05
C LYS A 190 11.44 15.38 19.00
N ALA A 191 10.87 14.19 19.15
CA ALA A 191 11.62 12.93 19.08
C ALA A 191 12.25 12.73 17.69
N PHE A 192 11.51 13.02 16.62
CA PHE A 192 12.01 12.95 15.26
C PHE A 192 13.11 13.97 14.97
N VAL A 193 12.92 15.24 15.34
CA VAL A 193 13.94 16.29 15.17
C VAL A 193 15.23 15.93 15.92
N ASN A 194 15.12 15.44 17.15
CA ASN A 194 16.29 14.99 17.94
C ASN A 194 17.01 13.79 17.29
N ALA A 195 16.28 12.94 16.57
CA ALA A 195 16.84 11.83 15.81
C ALA A 195 17.36 12.26 14.42
N GLY A 196 17.27 13.55 14.05
CA GLY A 196 17.66 14.07 12.74
C GLY A 196 16.72 13.63 11.62
N CYS A 197 15.46 13.38 11.94
CA CYS A 197 14.38 13.12 10.98
C CYS A 197 13.56 14.40 10.81
N HIS A 198 13.37 14.82 9.57
CA HIS A 198 12.58 16.00 9.22
C HIS A 198 11.38 15.57 8.37
N PHE A 199 10.20 16.07 8.73
CA PHE A 199 8.94 15.80 8.04
C PHE A 199 8.24 17.12 7.76
N ASN A 200 7.64 17.23 6.59
CA ASN A 200 6.90 18.41 6.13
C ASN A 200 5.46 18.39 6.64
N LYS A 201 4.92 17.19 6.87
CA LYS A 201 3.55 16.99 7.33
C LYS A 201 3.46 15.87 8.36
N TYR A 202 2.50 16.03 9.25
CA TYR A 202 2.14 15.08 10.28
C TYR A 202 0.66 14.72 10.16
N GLY A 203 0.40 13.42 10.26
CA GLY A 203 -0.93 12.86 10.46
C GLY A 203 -0.99 12.04 11.75
N LEU A 204 -2.21 11.82 12.23
CA LEU A 204 -2.48 10.89 13.32
C LEU A 204 -3.72 10.06 12.99
N PHE A 205 -3.59 8.75 13.10
CA PHE A 205 -4.68 7.80 13.02
C PHE A 205 -4.72 6.94 14.29
N SER A 206 -5.90 6.82 14.89
CA SER A 206 -6.13 5.93 16.01
C SER A 206 -7.52 5.32 15.90
N GLU A 207 -7.61 4.02 16.15
CA GLU A 207 -8.88 3.30 16.27
C GLU A 207 -8.86 2.50 17.56
N SER A 208 -9.65 2.92 18.55
CA SER A 208 -9.73 2.26 19.84
C SER A 208 -11.03 2.64 20.55
N ASN A 209 -11.52 1.78 21.45
CA ASN A 209 -12.72 2.04 22.25
C ASN A 209 -13.93 2.53 21.41
N ASN A 210 -14.19 1.87 20.28
CA ASN A 210 -15.24 2.24 19.32
C ASN A 210 -15.14 3.69 18.80
N THR A 211 -13.95 4.28 18.78
CA THR A 211 -13.70 5.64 18.30
C THR A 211 -12.57 5.62 17.28
N MET A 212 -12.83 6.19 16.11
CA MET A 212 -11.84 6.47 15.08
C MET A 212 -11.46 7.94 15.15
N ILE A 213 -10.16 8.20 15.08
CA ILE A 213 -9.56 9.53 14.93
C ILE A 213 -8.71 9.50 13.68
N MET A 214 -8.92 10.49 12.83
CA MET A 214 -8.05 10.78 11.69
C MET A 214 -7.79 12.27 11.68
N ILE A 215 -6.51 12.62 11.73
CA ILE A 215 -6.01 13.98 11.65
C ILE A 215 -4.92 14.00 10.59
N GLY A 216 -4.95 15.00 9.72
CA GLY A 216 -3.97 15.18 8.66
C GLY A 216 -3.57 16.63 8.50
N GLU A 217 -2.55 16.84 7.66
CA GLU A 217 -2.09 18.16 7.22
C GLU A 217 -1.54 19.06 8.35
N ILE A 218 -1.01 18.49 9.44
CA ILE A 218 -0.32 19.28 10.48
C ILE A 218 1.11 19.57 10.01
N THR A 219 1.51 20.84 10.00
CA THR A 219 2.88 21.25 9.64
C THR A 219 3.78 21.38 10.88
N PRO A 220 5.12 21.31 10.74
CA PRO A 220 6.05 21.67 11.82
C PRO A 220 5.76 23.05 12.42
N GLU A 221 5.41 24.03 11.59
CA GLU A 221 5.09 25.39 12.01
C GLU A 221 3.88 25.42 12.96
N ASP A 222 2.86 24.61 12.72
CA ASP A 222 1.68 24.49 13.60
C ASP A 222 2.07 23.97 14.99
N ILE A 223 3.02 23.03 15.04
CA ILE A 223 3.51 22.39 16.26
C ILE A 223 4.42 23.37 17.03
N GLU A 224 5.40 23.96 16.35
CA GLU A 224 6.42 24.84 16.93
C GLU A 224 5.84 26.21 17.34
N GLY A 225 4.83 26.69 16.61
CA GLY A 225 4.13 27.94 16.92
C GLY A 225 3.27 27.89 18.19
N GLY A 226 3.06 26.70 18.77
CA GLY A 226 2.33 26.52 20.03
C GLY A 226 0.81 26.68 19.93
N GLN A 227 0.27 26.81 18.71
CA GLN A 227 -1.15 27.05 18.42
C GLN A 227 -1.91 25.79 17.96
N LEU A 228 -1.23 24.64 17.86
CA LEU A 228 -1.80 23.38 17.36
C LEU A 228 -3.14 23.01 18.03
N LEU A 229 -3.28 23.17 19.35
CA LEU A 229 -4.52 22.83 20.04
C LEU A 229 -5.71 23.67 19.55
N ASP A 230 -5.48 24.97 19.32
CA ASP A 230 -6.53 25.89 18.87
C ASP A 230 -6.90 25.59 17.42
N LEU A 231 -5.91 25.30 16.57
CA LEU A 231 -6.13 24.86 15.18
C LEU A 231 -6.94 23.57 15.11
N LEU A 232 -6.60 22.56 15.93
CA LEU A 232 -7.36 21.31 15.99
C LEU A 232 -8.80 21.53 16.47
N LYS A 233 -9.01 22.43 17.44
CA LYS A 233 -10.34 22.80 17.93
C LYS A 233 -11.16 23.52 16.86
N GLU A 234 -10.53 24.38 16.07
CA GLU A 234 -11.16 25.06 14.95
C GLU A 234 -11.55 24.06 13.86
N ALA A 235 -10.61 23.25 13.38
CA ALA A 235 -10.85 22.22 12.38
C ALA A 235 -11.96 21.24 12.79
N HIS A 236 -11.98 20.81 14.05
CA HIS A 236 -13.01 19.90 14.55
C HIS A 236 -14.42 20.53 14.56
N LYS A 237 -14.53 21.84 14.86
CA LYS A 237 -15.83 22.54 14.82
C LYS A 237 -16.40 22.65 13.41
N HIS A 238 -15.52 22.72 12.41
CA HIS A 238 -15.86 22.89 11.01
C HIS A 238 -15.79 21.58 10.21
N GLN A 239 -15.79 20.42 10.88
CA GLN A 239 -15.65 19.11 10.25
C GLN A 239 -16.70 18.81 9.16
N GLU A 240 -17.87 19.46 9.20
CA GLU A 240 -18.97 19.33 8.21
C GLU A 240 -19.16 20.60 7.35
N ASP A 241 -18.28 21.59 7.50
CA ASP A 241 -18.35 22.86 6.76
C ASP A 241 -17.51 22.78 5.48
N GLU A 242 -18.16 22.57 4.34
CA GLU A 242 -17.51 22.54 3.02
C GLU A 242 -16.81 23.86 2.65
N ASN A 243 -17.05 24.95 3.39
CA ASN A 243 -16.39 26.24 3.18
C ASN A 243 -15.22 26.50 4.15
N TYR A 244 -14.87 25.54 5.02
CA TYR A 244 -13.71 25.65 5.88
C TYR A 244 -12.44 25.76 5.04
N LYS A 245 -11.63 26.78 5.33
CA LYS A 245 -10.39 27.09 4.61
C LYS A 245 -9.12 26.71 5.38
N GLY A 246 -9.26 26.03 6.52
CA GLY A 246 -8.09 25.55 7.24
C GLY A 246 -7.54 24.29 6.58
N ASP A 247 -6.22 24.17 6.55
CA ASP A 247 -5.53 23.06 5.92
C ASP A 247 -5.62 21.77 6.76
N ILE A 248 -5.67 21.91 8.09
CA ILE A 248 -5.78 20.77 9.01
C ILE A 248 -7.16 20.13 8.93
N THR A 249 -7.17 18.81 8.77
CA THR A 249 -8.40 18.00 8.82
C THR A 249 -8.50 17.26 10.15
N VAL A 250 -9.68 17.26 10.77
CA VAL A 250 -9.95 16.51 12.01
C VAL A 250 -11.25 15.74 11.89
N VAL A 251 -11.16 14.42 11.95
CA VAL A 251 -12.31 13.51 11.93
C VAL A 251 -12.30 12.65 13.17
N ILE A 252 -13.29 12.84 14.05
CA ILE A 252 -13.53 11.98 15.21
C ILE A 252 -14.91 11.34 15.07
N ARG A 253 -15.00 10.01 15.04
CA ARG A 253 -16.26 9.28 14.81
C ARG A 253 -16.37 8.06 15.71
N LYS A 254 -17.59 7.77 16.17
CA LYS A 254 -17.89 6.50 16.85
C LYS A 254 -18.15 5.40 15.82
N ILE A 255 -17.49 4.26 16.00
CA ILE A 255 -17.67 3.05 15.19
C ILE A 255 -18.72 2.16 15.87
N LYS A 256 -19.68 1.68 15.08
CA LYS A 256 -20.75 0.77 15.54
C LYS A 256 -20.29 -0.67 15.55
#